data_AF-A0A7C5P1Q0-F1
#
_entry.id   AF-A0A7C5P1Q0-F1
#
_cell.length_a   1.000
_cell.length_b   1.000
_cell.length_c   1.000
_cell.angle_alpha   90.00
_cell.angle_beta   90.00
_cell.angle_gamma   90.00
#
_symmetry.space_group_name_H-M   'P 1'
#
loop_
_entity.id
_entity.type
_entity.pdbx_description
1 polymer ?
#
loop_
_entity_poly.entity_id
_entity_poly.type
_entity_poly.pdbx_seq_one_letter_code
_entity_poly.pdbx_strand_id
1 'polypeptide(L)'
;CFSGGTATFLILGNTCTRHCLYCNVRSGIPERIDPSEPERIAIAVKSMGLKYAVITSVTRDDLEDGGASQFAATIRAIRKYSPNCKIEVLIPDLKGDFESLRIITRENPDVVSHNIEVSENLFRRMRPGANFNRSLQLLRKVRELNPKIKVKSGFMLGLGERKRDIIAIMKKLRDSGCQILTIGQYLRPSRANAPVRRYYTPREFESLRRAAISMGFEAVASGPLVRSSYRADEYYPSESARNVRVIFDTPRDAFLNMAIDEALLQECSFKRAMPTLRLYSWNPPAVSIGFFQRIREEVDLKRAKSLGVDVVRRYTGGGAVFHEMELTYSIVIPEDWAPGSITSSYRKICSGIVRGLSLLGLRAEFSPINDILVNGRKISGNAQTRRNGFILQHGTILIGLDAEKMFSLLKVPSEKLRGKMLNEAMGRVTCLEWELGRKPSLKEVREAIKIGFSEALKFQPVRDGLTQSELKLAEGLASRKYRTKRWNFLR
;
A
#
# COMPACT_ATOMS: atom_id res chain seq x y z
N CYS A 1 2.94 -3.15 18.09
CA CYS A 1 1.57 -3.69 18.23
C CYS A 1 0.72 -2.78 19.09
N PHE A 2 1.05 -2.57 20.38
CA PHE A 2 0.24 -1.74 21.27
C PHE A 2 0.13 -0.26 20.81
N SER A 3 1.21 0.32 20.30
CA SER A 3 1.18 1.65 19.67
C SER A 3 0.35 1.74 18.38
N GLY A 4 0.03 0.60 17.75
CA GLY A 4 -0.81 0.50 16.55
C GLY A 4 -2.28 0.20 16.84
N GLY A 5 -2.72 0.26 18.10
CA GLY A 5 -4.11 -0.04 18.48
C GLY A 5 -4.49 -1.51 18.31
N THR A 6 -3.50 -2.42 18.38
CA THR A 6 -3.70 -3.89 18.29
C THR A 6 -3.09 -4.60 19.49
N ALA A 7 -3.87 -5.47 20.14
CA ALA A 7 -3.40 -6.32 21.23
C ALA A 7 -3.88 -7.78 21.09
N THR A 8 -3.21 -8.68 21.79
CA THR A 8 -3.56 -10.11 21.83
C THR A 8 -3.88 -10.52 23.26
N PHE A 9 -5.02 -11.18 23.44
CA PHE A 9 -5.50 -11.68 24.72
C PHE A 9 -5.47 -13.21 24.72
N LEU A 10 -4.93 -13.80 25.77
CA LEU A 10 -4.95 -15.24 26.01
C LEU A 10 -6.12 -15.55 26.96
N ILE A 11 -7.12 -16.29 26.48
CA ILE A 11 -8.28 -16.76 27.26
C ILE A 11 -8.08 -18.20 27.76
N LEU A 12 -8.95 -18.62 28.68
CA LEU A 12 -8.99 -19.96 29.27
C LEU A 12 -7.77 -20.28 30.16
N GLY A 13 -7.17 -19.23 30.74
CA GLY A 13 -6.02 -19.31 31.61
C GLY A 13 -4.69 -19.48 30.86
N ASN A 14 -3.66 -19.93 31.59
CA ASN A 14 -2.27 -20.02 31.09
C ASN A 14 -1.70 -21.46 31.10
N THR A 15 -2.53 -22.47 31.39
CA THR A 15 -2.14 -23.87 31.45
C THR A 15 -2.84 -24.66 30.35
N CYS A 16 -2.06 -25.31 29.49
CA CYS A 16 -2.52 -26.01 28.30
C CYS A 16 -2.58 -27.52 28.55
N THR A 17 -3.65 -28.17 28.09
CA THR A 17 -3.79 -29.64 28.11
C THR A 17 -2.83 -30.37 27.17
N ARG A 18 -2.21 -29.64 26.22
CA ARG A 18 -1.21 -30.16 25.27
C ARG A 18 0.18 -29.58 25.51
N HIS A 19 1.20 -30.30 25.05
CA HIS A 19 2.61 -29.94 25.20
C HIS A 19 3.33 -29.87 23.84
N CYS A 20 3.20 -28.74 23.15
CA CYS A 20 3.93 -28.48 21.90
C CYS A 20 5.38 -28.09 22.21
N LEU A 21 6.37 -28.74 21.57
CA LEU A 21 7.79 -28.62 21.93
C LEU A 21 8.40 -27.23 21.69
N TYR A 22 7.75 -26.39 20.88
CA TYR A 22 8.16 -25.02 20.59
C TYR A 22 7.48 -23.97 21.48
N CYS A 23 6.42 -24.33 22.20
CA CYS A 23 5.56 -23.38 22.90
C CYS A 23 6.09 -23.05 24.31
N ASN A 24 5.89 -21.80 24.74
CA ASN A 24 6.27 -21.36 26.10
C ASN A 24 5.11 -21.46 27.12
N VAL A 25 3.91 -21.82 26.65
CA VAL A 25 2.76 -22.00 27.54
C VAL A 25 2.97 -23.26 28.37
N ARG A 26 2.74 -23.16 29.68
CA ARG A 26 2.84 -24.29 30.61
C ARG A 26 1.84 -25.37 30.24
N SER A 27 2.27 -26.64 30.26
CA SER A 27 1.36 -27.77 30.14
C SER A 27 0.97 -28.32 31.51
N GLY A 28 -0.26 -28.79 31.66
CA GLY A 28 -0.76 -29.35 32.91
C GLY A 28 -2.29 -29.44 32.95
N ILE A 29 -2.83 -29.61 34.16
CA ILE A 29 -4.27 -29.60 34.42
C ILE A 29 -4.72 -28.13 34.52
N PRO A 30 -5.60 -27.65 33.63
CA PRO A 30 -6.09 -26.28 33.68
C PRO A 30 -7.01 -26.02 34.87
N GLU A 31 -7.13 -24.75 35.25
CA GLU A 31 -8.11 -24.31 36.23
C GLU A 31 -9.53 -24.29 35.65
N ARG A 32 -10.52 -24.13 36.55
CA ARG A 32 -11.92 -23.93 36.14
C ARG A 32 -12.05 -22.68 35.28
N ILE A 33 -12.98 -22.71 34.33
CA ILE A 33 -13.26 -21.55 33.46
C ILE A 33 -13.78 -20.40 34.34
N ASP A 34 -13.23 -19.22 34.12
CA ASP A 34 -13.76 -17.99 34.69
C ASP A 34 -14.87 -17.42 33.78
N PRO A 35 -16.14 -17.43 34.21
CA PRO A 35 -17.25 -16.95 33.40
C PRO A 35 -17.23 -15.43 33.16
N SER A 36 -16.46 -14.68 33.94
CA SER A 36 -16.34 -13.21 33.81
C SER A 36 -15.18 -12.75 32.91
N GLU A 37 -14.31 -13.67 32.48
CA GLU A 37 -13.18 -13.39 31.57
C GLU A 37 -13.61 -12.69 30.26
N PRO A 38 -14.70 -13.08 29.57
CA PRO A 38 -15.15 -12.41 28.35
C PRO A 38 -15.44 -10.92 28.56
N GLU A 39 -16.12 -10.58 29.66
CA GLU A 39 -16.51 -9.21 29.98
C GLU A 39 -15.29 -8.35 30.31
N ARG A 40 -14.34 -8.90 31.09
CA ARG A 40 -13.09 -8.20 31.42
C ARG A 40 -12.26 -7.89 30.17
N ILE A 41 -12.19 -8.82 29.22
CA ILE A 41 -11.49 -8.59 27.95
C ILE A 41 -12.18 -7.48 27.15
N ALA A 42 -13.50 -7.49 27.06
CA ALA A 42 -14.23 -6.45 26.35
C ALA A 42 -14.03 -5.06 26.96
N ILE A 43 -13.99 -4.97 28.30
CA ILE A 43 -13.66 -3.73 29.01
C ILE A 43 -12.22 -3.29 28.69
N ALA A 44 -11.25 -4.21 28.70
CA ALA A 44 -9.86 -3.90 28.35
C ALA A 44 -9.70 -3.43 26.89
N VAL A 45 -10.40 -4.08 25.94
CA VAL A 45 -10.42 -3.69 24.53
C VAL A 45 -10.94 -2.26 24.37
N LYS A 46 -12.04 -1.93 25.08
CA LYS A 46 -12.63 -0.59 25.08
C LYS A 46 -11.71 0.45 25.73
N SER A 47 -11.17 0.16 26.91
CA SER A 47 -10.33 1.11 27.66
C SER A 47 -9.04 1.46 26.92
N MET A 48 -8.47 0.49 26.21
CA MET A 48 -7.28 0.67 25.38
C MET A 48 -7.58 1.29 24.00
N GLY A 49 -8.86 1.49 23.64
CA GLY A 49 -9.25 2.03 22.34
C GLY A 49 -8.78 1.19 21.17
N LEU A 50 -8.75 -0.14 21.31
CA LEU A 50 -8.20 -1.02 20.28
C LEU A 50 -9.07 -1.03 19.03
N LYS A 51 -8.42 -0.91 17.88
CA LYS A 51 -9.06 -1.07 16.56
C LYS A 51 -9.08 -2.53 16.11
N TYR A 52 -8.19 -3.34 16.68
CA TYR A 52 -8.03 -4.74 16.35
C TYR A 52 -7.71 -5.56 17.61
N ALA A 53 -8.51 -6.57 17.92
CA ALA A 53 -8.30 -7.48 19.03
C ALA A 53 -8.08 -8.90 18.52
N VAL A 54 -6.94 -9.51 18.90
CA VAL A 54 -6.67 -10.93 18.66
C VAL A 54 -6.97 -11.69 19.94
N ILE A 55 -7.87 -12.67 19.88
CA ILE A 55 -8.21 -13.56 20.99
C ILE A 55 -7.61 -14.92 20.67
N THR A 56 -6.77 -15.44 21.55
CA THR A 56 -6.17 -16.78 21.43
C THR A 56 -6.42 -17.53 22.72
N SER A 57 -6.28 -18.85 22.72
CA SER A 57 -6.41 -19.65 23.94
C SER A 57 -5.28 -20.66 24.09
N VAL A 58 -5.15 -21.17 25.31
CA VAL A 58 -4.57 -22.49 25.53
C VAL A 58 -5.49 -23.58 24.96
N THR A 59 -4.99 -24.79 24.76
CA THR A 59 -5.87 -25.93 24.42
C THR A 59 -6.53 -26.47 25.67
N ARG A 60 -7.86 -26.62 25.63
CA ARG A 60 -8.71 -27.13 26.71
C ARG A 60 -9.40 -28.43 26.31
N ASP A 61 -8.62 -29.48 26.08
CA ASP A 61 -9.13 -30.81 25.74
C ASP A 61 -9.97 -31.44 26.87
N ASP A 62 -9.95 -30.86 28.07
CA ASP A 62 -10.78 -31.20 29.23
C ASP A 62 -12.22 -30.68 29.14
N LEU A 63 -12.50 -29.74 28.23
CA LEU A 63 -13.85 -29.21 27.99
C LEU A 63 -14.50 -29.92 26.81
N GLU A 64 -15.82 -30.12 26.88
CA GLU A 64 -16.62 -30.78 25.84
C GLU A 64 -16.50 -30.06 24.49
N ASP A 65 -16.60 -28.73 24.49
CA ASP A 65 -16.54 -27.89 23.29
C ASP A 65 -15.13 -27.31 23.00
N GLY A 66 -14.12 -27.80 23.73
CA GLY A 66 -12.74 -27.32 23.63
C GLY A 66 -12.53 -25.84 23.96
N GLY A 67 -13.51 -25.18 24.60
CA GLY A 67 -13.52 -23.74 24.90
C GLY A 67 -14.20 -22.86 23.86
N ALA A 68 -14.90 -23.43 22.87
CA ALA A 68 -15.58 -22.69 21.81
C ALA A 68 -16.62 -21.69 22.34
N SER A 69 -17.38 -22.05 23.36
CA SER A 69 -18.36 -21.17 24.01
C SER A 69 -17.71 -19.95 24.65
N GLN A 70 -16.48 -20.09 25.17
CA GLN A 70 -15.73 -18.96 25.73
C GLN A 70 -15.31 -17.98 24.64
N PHE A 71 -14.78 -18.48 23.50
CA PHE A 71 -14.48 -17.63 22.34
C PHE A 71 -15.72 -16.88 21.88
N ALA A 72 -16.86 -17.57 21.75
CA ALA A 72 -18.13 -16.95 21.35
C ALA A 72 -18.61 -15.89 22.34
N ALA A 73 -18.51 -16.15 23.65
CA ALA A 73 -18.82 -15.17 24.69
C ALA A 73 -17.90 -13.94 24.60
N THR A 74 -16.60 -14.13 24.38
CA THR A 74 -15.64 -13.02 24.23
C THR A 74 -15.92 -12.17 23.00
N ILE A 75 -16.26 -12.78 21.86
CA ILE A 75 -16.64 -12.03 20.64
C ILE A 75 -17.88 -11.16 20.92
N ARG A 76 -18.93 -11.74 21.51
CA ARG A 76 -20.17 -11.01 21.86
C ARG A 76 -19.90 -9.85 22.80
N ALA A 77 -19.10 -10.08 23.85
CA ALA A 77 -18.75 -9.04 24.79
C ALA A 77 -17.98 -7.90 24.09
N ILE A 78 -16.95 -8.20 23.29
CA ILE A 78 -16.19 -7.16 22.58
C ILE A 78 -17.09 -6.36 21.64
N ARG A 79 -18.00 -7.02 20.89
CA ARG A 79 -18.95 -6.33 20.00
C ARG A 79 -19.88 -5.38 20.75
N LYS A 80 -20.34 -5.77 21.94
CA LYS A 80 -21.17 -4.92 22.82
C LYS A 80 -20.45 -3.64 23.24
N TYR A 81 -19.18 -3.73 23.62
CA TYR A 81 -18.41 -2.59 24.17
C TYR A 81 -17.64 -1.79 23.11
N SER A 82 -17.30 -2.39 21.98
CA SER A 82 -16.42 -1.84 20.95
C SER A 82 -16.84 -2.37 19.57
N PRO A 83 -18.02 -1.94 19.05
CA PRO A 83 -18.60 -2.48 17.82
C PRO A 83 -17.70 -2.33 16.59
N ASN A 84 -16.88 -1.27 16.56
CA ASN A 84 -15.97 -0.97 15.46
C ASN A 84 -14.60 -1.69 15.58
N CYS A 85 -14.34 -2.41 16.66
CA CYS A 85 -13.10 -3.17 16.83
C CYS A 85 -13.15 -4.43 15.98
N LYS A 86 -12.16 -4.67 15.12
CA LYS A 86 -12.06 -5.94 14.40
C LYS A 86 -11.59 -7.05 15.33
N ILE A 87 -12.11 -8.26 15.15
CA ILE A 87 -11.86 -9.39 16.05
C ILE A 87 -11.25 -10.55 15.25
N GLU A 88 -10.06 -10.99 15.67
CA GLU A 88 -9.44 -12.24 15.22
C GLU A 88 -9.46 -13.27 16.32
N VAL A 89 -9.92 -14.49 16.01
CA VAL A 89 -9.76 -15.63 16.91
C VAL A 89 -8.69 -16.59 16.39
N LEU A 90 -7.66 -16.84 17.20
CA LEU A 90 -6.65 -17.87 16.98
C LEU A 90 -7.03 -19.10 17.82
N ILE A 91 -7.60 -20.09 17.15
CA ILE A 91 -8.24 -21.25 17.81
C ILE A 91 -7.34 -22.49 17.79
N PRO A 92 -7.47 -23.39 18.78
CA PRO A 92 -6.91 -24.74 18.71
C PRO A 92 -7.62 -25.55 17.60
N ASP A 93 -7.24 -26.83 17.42
CA ASP A 93 -7.89 -27.68 16.42
C ASP A 93 -9.26 -28.23 16.84
N LEU A 94 -9.73 -27.87 18.04
CA LEU A 94 -11.01 -28.29 18.64
C LEU A 94 -11.24 -29.80 18.58
N LYS A 95 -10.16 -30.61 18.59
CA LYS A 95 -10.18 -32.06 18.33
C LYS A 95 -10.87 -32.48 17.02
N GLY A 96 -11.15 -31.53 16.12
CA GLY A 96 -11.88 -31.77 14.88
C GLY A 96 -13.40 -31.72 15.03
N ASP A 97 -13.92 -31.24 16.18
CA ASP A 97 -15.35 -31.04 16.36
C ASP A 97 -15.83 -29.79 15.59
N PHE A 98 -16.67 -30.04 14.59
CA PHE A 98 -17.22 -28.97 13.76
C PHE A 98 -18.40 -28.24 14.41
N GLU A 99 -19.05 -28.81 15.43
CA GLU A 99 -20.06 -28.07 16.19
C GLU A 99 -19.42 -27.00 17.08
N SER A 100 -18.31 -27.32 17.75
CA SER A 100 -17.46 -26.33 18.41
C SER A 100 -17.01 -25.22 17.46
N LEU A 101 -16.58 -25.57 16.24
CA LEU A 101 -16.24 -24.55 15.22
C LEU A 101 -17.46 -23.71 14.82
N ARG A 102 -18.64 -24.33 14.71
CA ARG A 102 -19.90 -23.64 14.38
C ARG A 102 -20.30 -22.62 15.45
N ILE A 103 -20.09 -22.93 16.73
CA ILE A 103 -20.32 -21.99 17.84
C ILE A 103 -19.51 -20.71 17.63
N ILE A 104 -18.22 -20.82 17.30
CA ILE A 104 -17.35 -19.65 17.09
C ILE A 104 -17.72 -18.87 15.83
N THR A 105 -17.95 -19.57 14.71
CA THR A 105 -18.19 -18.93 13.41
C THR A 105 -19.55 -18.23 13.31
N ARG A 106 -20.55 -18.65 14.11
CA ARG A 106 -21.85 -17.98 14.25
C ARG A 106 -21.75 -16.56 14.80
N GLU A 107 -20.73 -16.28 15.61
CA GLU A 107 -20.50 -14.94 16.18
C GLU A 107 -19.81 -13.98 15.21
N ASN A 108 -19.56 -14.40 13.97
CA ASN A 108 -19.00 -13.58 12.89
C ASN A 108 -17.72 -12.80 13.29
N PRO A 109 -16.66 -13.48 13.79
CA PRO A 109 -15.34 -12.84 13.91
C PRO A 109 -14.86 -12.40 12.52
N ASP A 110 -14.10 -11.31 12.44
CA ASP A 110 -13.50 -10.89 11.16
C ASP A 110 -12.52 -11.98 10.68
N VAL A 111 -11.67 -12.40 11.63
CA VAL A 111 -10.63 -13.43 11.69
C VAL A 111 -10.96 -14.81 12.23
N VAL A 112 -10.85 -15.90 11.46
CA VAL A 112 -10.52 -17.20 12.10
C VAL A 112 -9.13 -17.66 11.66
N SER A 113 -8.27 -17.83 12.65
CA SER A 113 -6.89 -18.26 12.51
C SER A 113 -6.68 -19.61 13.18
N HIS A 114 -6.00 -20.53 12.50
CA HIS A 114 -5.49 -21.76 13.10
C HIS A 114 -4.11 -22.05 12.52
N ASN A 115 -3.08 -21.95 13.36
CA ASN A 115 -1.71 -22.11 12.89
C ASN A 115 -1.34 -23.58 12.70
N ILE A 116 -0.69 -23.86 11.58
CA ILE A 116 -0.09 -25.16 11.29
C ILE A 116 1.30 -25.32 11.95
N GLU A 117 1.98 -24.20 12.22
CA GLU A 117 3.20 -24.03 13.02
C GLU A 117 4.48 -24.65 12.44
N VAL A 118 4.43 -25.87 11.94
CA VAL A 118 5.60 -26.61 11.44
C VAL A 118 5.26 -27.43 10.20
N SER A 119 6.28 -27.84 9.45
CA SER A 119 6.11 -28.75 8.31
C SER A 119 5.52 -30.10 8.73
N GLU A 120 4.85 -30.76 7.80
CA GLU A 120 4.19 -32.06 8.01
C GLU A 120 5.12 -33.13 8.59
N ASN A 121 6.37 -33.20 8.09
CA ASN A 121 7.38 -34.14 8.58
C ASN A 121 7.77 -33.90 10.06
N LEU A 122 7.64 -32.67 10.54
CA LEU A 122 7.93 -32.31 11.93
C LEU A 122 6.69 -32.36 12.83
N PHE A 123 5.50 -32.38 12.24
CA PHE A 123 4.25 -32.09 12.93
C PHE A 123 3.98 -33.04 14.11
N ARG A 124 4.03 -34.36 13.88
CA ARG A 124 3.78 -35.37 14.93
C ARG A 124 4.72 -35.23 16.11
N ARG A 125 6.00 -34.92 15.85
CA ARG A 125 7.02 -34.76 16.89
C ARG A 125 6.84 -33.45 17.66
N MET A 126 6.57 -32.36 16.94
CA MET A 126 6.55 -31.01 17.52
C MET A 126 5.22 -30.66 18.19
N ARG A 127 4.12 -31.30 17.78
CA ARG A 127 2.76 -31.06 18.30
C ARG A 127 2.08 -32.36 18.72
N PRO A 128 2.55 -33.02 19.80
CA PRO A 128 1.84 -34.16 20.39
C PRO A 128 0.37 -33.82 20.66
N GLY A 129 -0.55 -34.67 20.20
CA GLY A 129 -2.00 -34.48 20.32
C GLY A 129 -2.68 -33.69 19.19
N ALA A 130 -1.91 -33.04 18.30
CA ALA A 130 -2.45 -32.41 17.09
C ALA A 130 -2.35 -33.33 15.86
N ASN A 131 -3.17 -33.08 14.83
CA ASN A 131 -3.10 -33.75 13.54
C ASN A 131 -3.04 -32.75 12.37
N PHE A 132 -2.08 -32.93 11.46
CA PHE A 132 -1.83 -32.00 10.36
C PHE A 132 -3.02 -31.89 9.39
N ASN A 133 -3.61 -33.01 8.99
CA ASN A 133 -4.76 -33.01 8.09
C ASN A 133 -6.01 -32.47 8.76
N ARG A 134 -6.20 -32.73 10.06
CA ARG A 134 -7.28 -32.14 10.86
C ARG A 134 -7.18 -30.61 10.89
N SER A 135 -5.96 -30.07 11.08
CA SER A 135 -5.72 -28.62 11.02
C SER A 135 -6.12 -28.03 9.65
N LEU A 136 -5.78 -28.69 8.54
CA LEU A 136 -6.18 -28.24 7.20
C LEU A 136 -7.69 -28.35 6.97
N GLN A 137 -8.33 -29.42 7.44
CA GLN A 137 -9.78 -29.60 7.36
C GLN A 137 -10.53 -28.54 8.16
N LEU A 138 -10.03 -28.16 9.34
CA LEU A 138 -10.59 -27.07 10.15
C LEU A 138 -10.59 -25.75 9.37
N LEU A 139 -9.47 -25.38 8.75
CA LEU A 139 -9.35 -24.17 7.94
C LEU A 139 -10.34 -24.17 6.75
N ARG A 140 -10.49 -25.32 6.08
CA ARG A 140 -11.47 -25.48 5.01
C ARG A 140 -12.89 -25.32 5.53
N LYS A 141 -13.20 -25.90 6.69
CA LYS A 141 -14.54 -25.88 7.27
C LYS A 141 -14.99 -24.48 7.67
N VAL A 142 -14.07 -23.60 8.09
CA VAL A 142 -14.41 -22.18 8.34
C VAL A 142 -15.04 -21.54 7.10
N ARG A 143 -14.44 -21.75 5.92
CA ARG A 143 -14.94 -21.19 4.65
C ARG A 143 -16.31 -21.74 4.28
N GLU A 144 -16.53 -23.04 4.51
CA GLU A 144 -17.81 -23.69 4.25
C GLU A 144 -18.91 -23.17 5.18
N LEU A 145 -18.60 -22.97 6.46
CA LEU A 145 -19.57 -22.50 7.45
C LEU A 145 -19.90 -21.01 7.29
N ASN A 146 -18.90 -20.17 6.98
CA ASN A 146 -19.10 -18.75 6.81
C ASN A 146 -18.08 -18.15 5.82
N PRO A 147 -18.44 -17.99 4.53
CA PRO A 147 -17.55 -17.47 3.49
C PRO A 147 -17.08 -16.02 3.71
N LYS A 148 -17.75 -15.26 4.59
CA LYS A 148 -17.40 -13.87 4.91
C LYS A 148 -16.20 -13.79 5.86
N ILE A 149 -15.99 -14.81 6.68
CA ILE A 149 -14.85 -14.89 7.61
C ILE A 149 -13.58 -15.15 6.79
N LYS A 150 -12.55 -14.34 7.04
CA LYS A 150 -11.24 -14.56 6.43
C LYS A 150 -10.50 -15.66 7.19
N VAL A 151 -9.84 -16.54 6.44
CA VAL A 151 -9.10 -17.67 7.03
C VAL A 151 -7.60 -17.36 7.07
N LYS A 152 -7.00 -17.53 8.24
CA LYS A 152 -5.58 -17.26 8.48
C LYS A 152 -4.86 -18.48 9.03
N SER A 153 -3.59 -18.61 8.69
CA SER A 153 -2.69 -19.58 9.31
C SER A 153 -1.26 -19.06 9.30
N GLY A 154 -0.39 -19.79 9.97
CA GLY A 154 1.02 -19.47 10.05
C GLY A 154 1.89 -20.66 10.39
N PHE A 155 3.16 -20.53 10.04
CA PHE A 155 4.20 -21.48 10.43
C PHE A 155 5.51 -20.77 10.74
N MET A 156 6.34 -21.45 11.52
CA MET A 156 7.67 -20.99 11.91
C MET A 156 8.74 -21.72 11.13
N LEU A 157 9.85 -21.02 10.87
CA LEU A 157 11.06 -21.55 10.28
C LEU A 157 12.14 -21.74 11.34
N GLY A 158 13.09 -22.63 11.05
CA GLY A 158 14.27 -22.85 11.90
C GLY A 158 14.18 -24.07 12.82
N LEU A 159 13.24 -24.98 12.58
CA LEU A 159 13.04 -26.20 13.39
C LEU A 159 13.55 -27.47 12.69
N GLY A 160 14.11 -27.32 11.48
CA GLY A 160 14.71 -28.40 10.70
C GLY A 160 13.93 -28.74 9.43
N GLU A 161 12.98 -27.91 9.05
CA GLU A 161 12.24 -28.01 7.80
C GLU A 161 13.15 -27.82 6.58
N ARG A 162 12.90 -28.58 5.51
CA ARG A 162 13.61 -28.39 4.23
C ARG A 162 12.82 -27.42 3.35
N LYS A 163 13.50 -26.76 2.42
CA LYS A 163 12.87 -25.84 1.45
C LYS A 163 11.65 -26.45 0.74
N ARG A 164 11.73 -27.72 0.31
CA ARG A 164 10.61 -28.44 -0.31
C ARG A 164 9.40 -28.58 0.61
N ASP A 165 9.64 -28.77 1.90
CA ASP A 165 8.57 -28.92 2.90
C ASP A 165 7.89 -27.55 3.16
N ILE A 166 8.64 -26.44 3.07
CA ILE A 166 8.11 -25.07 3.16
C ILE A 166 7.18 -24.75 1.98
N ILE A 167 7.60 -25.09 0.76
CA ILE A 167 6.75 -24.89 -0.43
C ILE A 167 5.49 -25.76 -0.34
N ALA A 168 5.63 -27.03 0.08
CA ALA A 168 4.52 -27.95 0.23
C ALA A 168 3.48 -27.46 1.24
N ILE A 169 3.91 -26.97 2.41
CA ILE A 169 2.97 -26.46 3.42
C ILE A 169 2.24 -25.20 2.93
N MET A 170 2.90 -24.29 2.23
CA MET A 170 2.24 -23.11 1.64
C MET A 170 1.17 -23.51 0.64
N LYS A 171 1.46 -24.48 -0.24
CA LYS A 171 0.47 -25.01 -1.19
C LYS A 171 -0.72 -25.63 -0.47
N LYS A 172 -0.49 -26.51 0.50
CA LYS A 172 -1.56 -27.17 1.27
C LYS A 172 -2.43 -26.18 2.04
N LEU A 173 -1.85 -25.13 2.62
CA LEU A 173 -2.59 -24.06 3.27
C LEU A 173 -3.46 -23.28 2.28
N ARG A 174 -2.92 -22.98 1.09
CA ARG A 174 -3.72 -22.31 0.05
C ARG A 174 -4.89 -23.18 -0.41
N ASP A 175 -4.64 -24.46 -0.66
CA ASP A 175 -5.64 -25.47 -1.07
C ASP A 175 -6.70 -25.74 0.02
N SER A 176 -6.42 -25.41 1.28
CA SER A 176 -7.40 -25.45 2.38
C SER A 176 -8.23 -24.17 2.48
N GLY A 177 -8.06 -23.22 1.57
CA GLY A 177 -8.79 -21.94 1.57
C GLY A 177 -8.18 -20.87 2.47
N CYS A 178 -6.96 -21.06 3.00
CA CYS A 178 -6.27 -20.04 3.78
C CYS A 178 -5.94 -18.81 2.91
N GLN A 179 -6.36 -17.62 3.36
CA GLN A 179 -6.23 -16.36 2.63
C GLN A 179 -5.08 -15.51 3.16
N ILE A 180 -4.80 -15.59 4.47
CA ILE A 180 -3.78 -14.79 5.15
C ILE A 180 -2.70 -15.72 5.71
N LEU A 181 -1.43 -15.47 5.38
CA LEU A 181 -0.31 -16.30 5.81
C LEU A 181 0.72 -15.51 6.62
N THR A 182 1.15 -16.07 7.75
CA THR A 182 2.30 -15.55 8.51
C THR A 182 3.45 -16.56 8.54
N ILE A 183 4.66 -16.11 8.22
CA ILE A 183 5.89 -16.90 8.22
C ILE A 183 6.89 -16.21 9.15
N GLY A 184 7.18 -16.84 10.30
CA GLY A 184 8.06 -16.28 11.34
C GLY A 184 9.33 -17.09 11.54
N GLN A 185 10.33 -16.52 12.19
CA GLN A 185 11.46 -17.28 12.74
C GLN A 185 11.05 -17.88 14.09
N TYR A 186 11.30 -19.18 14.27
CA TYR A 186 11.24 -19.79 15.58
C TYR A 186 12.32 -19.18 16.49
N LEU A 187 11.88 -18.56 17.58
CA LEU A 187 12.75 -18.14 18.67
C LEU A 187 12.51 -19.07 19.85
N ARG A 188 13.57 -19.75 20.28
CA ARG A 188 13.52 -20.73 21.35
C ARG A 188 13.18 -20.06 22.68
N PRO A 189 12.07 -20.43 23.35
CA PRO A 189 11.69 -19.79 24.62
C PRO A 189 12.66 -20.14 25.76
N SER A 190 13.03 -21.41 25.89
CA SER A 190 13.93 -21.90 26.93
C SER A 190 14.80 -23.06 26.44
N ARG A 191 15.81 -23.45 27.24
CA ARG A 191 16.64 -24.63 26.96
C ARG A 191 15.88 -25.96 27.00
N ALA A 192 14.68 -26.00 27.57
CA ALA A 192 13.84 -27.20 27.57
C ALA A 192 13.06 -27.37 26.26
N ASN A 193 12.86 -26.29 25.49
CA ASN A 193 12.16 -26.34 24.20
C ASN A 193 13.05 -26.88 23.08
N ALA A 194 12.45 -27.23 21.95
CA ALA A 194 13.17 -27.70 20.77
C ALA A 194 14.31 -26.74 20.37
N PRO A 195 15.50 -27.24 19.97
CA PRO A 195 16.61 -26.37 19.59
C PRO A 195 16.35 -25.71 18.23
N VAL A 196 16.80 -24.46 18.07
CA VAL A 196 16.83 -23.80 16.77
C VAL A 196 17.87 -24.51 15.89
N ARG A 197 17.44 -24.97 14.72
CA ARG A 197 18.28 -25.63 13.72
C ARG A 197 18.87 -24.65 12.71
N ARG A 198 18.17 -23.55 12.45
CA ARG A 198 18.57 -22.54 11.46
C ARG A 198 17.94 -21.18 11.72
N TYR A 199 18.71 -20.12 11.50
CA TYR A 199 18.20 -18.76 11.36
C TYR A 199 18.11 -18.40 9.88
N TYR A 200 16.94 -17.93 9.45
CA TYR A 200 16.71 -17.50 8.06
C TYR A 200 17.02 -16.02 7.91
N THR A 201 17.58 -15.66 6.76
CA THR A 201 17.91 -14.26 6.43
C THR A 201 16.66 -13.48 6.00
N PRO A 202 16.63 -12.14 6.15
CA PRO A 202 15.53 -11.31 5.64
C PRO A 202 15.24 -11.52 4.14
N ARG A 203 16.28 -11.78 3.33
CA ARG A 203 16.15 -12.06 1.89
C ARG A 203 15.40 -13.37 1.63
N GLU A 204 15.59 -14.38 2.47
CA GLU A 204 14.88 -15.66 2.36
C GLU A 204 13.41 -15.53 2.75
N PHE A 205 13.10 -14.78 3.81
CA PHE A 205 11.72 -14.43 4.15
C PHE A 205 11.04 -13.66 3.00
N GLU A 206 11.73 -12.69 2.39
CA GLU A 206 11.19 -11.97 1.23
C GLU A 206 10.95 -12.90 0.03
N SER A 207 11.84 -13.85 -0.22
CA SER A 207 11.62 -14.86 -1.27
C SER A 207 10.40 -15.73 -0.99
N LEU A 208 10.17 -16.11 0.27
CA LEU A 208 8.99 -16.89 0.67
C LEU A 208 7.71 -16.06 0.60
N ARG A 209 7.77 -14.77 0.96
CA ARG A 209 6.65 -13.83 0.79
C ARG A 209 6.20 -13.76 -0.67
N ARG A 210 7.14 -13.57 -1.60
CA ARG A 210 6.84 -13.53 -3.04
C ARG A 210 6.26 -14.84 -3.55
N ALA A 211 6.81 -15.97 -3.11
CA ALA A 211 6.30 -17.29 -3.47
C ALA A 211 4.85 -17.46 -2.99
N ALA A 212 4.55 -17.13 -1.73
CA ALA A 212 3.20 -17.19 -1.21
C ALA A 212 2.24 -16.24 -1.95
N ILE A 213 2.63 -15.00 -2.22
CA ILE A 213 1.81 -14.07 -3.02
C ILE A 213 1.51 -14.67 -4.41
N SER A 214 2.52 -15.25 -5.08
CA SER A 214 2.32 -15.90 -6.39
C SER A 214 1.41 -17.14 -6.34
N MET A 215 1.27 -17.78 -5.18
CA MET A 215 0.33 -18.88 -4.94
C MET A 215 -1.11 -18.39 -4.69
N GLY A 216 -1.34 -17.07 -4.63
CA GLY A 216 -2.68 -16.50 -4.49
C GLY A 216 -3.14 -16.29 -3.04
N PHE A 217 -2.22 -16.21 -2.07
CA PHE A 217 -2.55 -15.67 -0.75
C PHE A 217 -2.89 -14.18 -0.86
N GLU A 218 -3.97 -13.74 -0.21
CA GLU A 218 -4.45 -12.35 -0.24
C GLU A 218 -3.54 -11.42 0.56
N ALA A 219 -2.98 -11.91 1.67
CA ALA A 219 -2.03 -11.19 2.49
C ALA A 219 -0.96 -12.13 3.05
N VAL A 220 0.30 -11.68 3.06
CA VAL A 220 1.43 -12.48 3.56
C VAL A 220 2.36 -11.62 4.40
N ALA A 221 2.56 -11.97 5.66
CA ALA A 221 3.72 -11.50 6.43
C ALA A 221 4.79 -12.56 6.49
N SER A 222 6.02 -12.16 6.18
CA SER A 222 7.17 -13.02 6.24
C SER A 222 8.34 -12.24 6.80
N GLY A 223 8.92 -12.69 7.91
CA GLY A 223 10.06 -12.02 8.51
C GLY A 223 10.49 -12.61 9.84
N PRO A 224 11.70 -12.29 10.32
CA PRO A 224 12.25 -12.89 11.55
C PRO A 224 11.40 -12.60 12.80
N LEU A 225 10.84 -11.40 12.90
CA LEU A 225 10.03 -10.96 14.04
C LEU A 225 8.53 -11.12 13.83
N VAL A 226 8.11 -11.69 12.69
CA VAL A 226 6.69 -11.99 12.46
C VAL A 226 6.20 -13.00 13.48
N ARG A 227 5.03 -12.73 14.04
CA ARG A 227 4.26 -13.59 14.96
C ARG A 227 2.85 -13.72 14.41
N SER A 228 2.10 -14.70 14.92
CA SER A 228 0.71 -14.94 14.53
C SER A 228 -0.15 -13.67 14.62
N SER A 229 0.10 -12.81 15.60
CA SER A 229 -0.59 -11.53 15.80
C SER A 229 0.20 -10.28 15.38
N TYR A 230 1.42 -10.42 14.84
CA TYR A 230 2.25 -9.28 14.43
C TYR A 230 1.57 -8.52 13.31
N ARG A 231 1.29 -7.21 13.47
CA ARG A 231 0.66 -6.35 12.44
C ARG A 231 -0.64 -6.94 11.88
N ALA A 232 -1.47 -7.56 12.73
CA ALA A 232 -2.74 -8.16 12.32
C ALA A 232 -3.67 -7.15 11.61
N ASP A 233 -3.61 -5.89 12.04
CA ASP A 233 -4.25 -4.72 11.45
C ASP A 233 -3.79 -4.40 10.02
N GLU A 234 -2.57 -4.77 9.61
CA GLU A 234 -2.07 -4.54 8.25
C GLU A 234 -2.49 -5.63 7.25
N TYR A 235 -2.95 -6.80 7.73
CA TYR A 235 -3.41 -7.91 6.86
C TYR A 235 -4.84 -7.77 6.40
N TYR A 236 -5.62 -6.98 7.13
CA TYR A 236 -6.83 -6.41 6.59
C TYR A 236 -6.40 -5.07 6.04
N PRO A 237 -6.37 -4.87 4.72
CA PRO A 237 -6.90 -3.62 4.27
C PRO A 237 -8.33 -3.57 4.85
N SER A 238 -8.49 -3.03 6.05
CA SER A 238 -9.55 -2.06 6.21
C SER A 238 -9.42 -1.15 4.99
N GLU A 239 -10.55 -0.69 4.49
CA GLU A 239 -10.60 0.66 3.94
C GLU A 239 -10.21 1.70 5.02
N SER A 240 -9.21 1.41 5.86
CA SER A 240 -8.47 2.36 6.65
C SER A 240 -7.75 3.18 5.61
N ALA A 241 -8.34 4.33 5.32
CA ALA A 241 -7.65 5.55 4.98
C ALA A 241 -6.16 5.33 4.74
N ARG A 242 -5.80 4.97 3.50
CA ARG A 242 -4.40 5.08 3.08
C ARG A 242 -4.05 6.55 3.29
N ASN A 243 -3.11 6.88 4.14
CA ASN A 243 -2.77 8.29 4.31
C ASN A 243 -1.81 8.71 3.21
N VAL A 244 -2.16 9.76 2.48
CA VAL A 244 -1.27 10.41 1.51
C VAL A 244 -1.05 11.83 1.98
N ARG A 245 0.23 12.21 2.10
CA ARG A 245 0.60 13.58 2.39
C ARG A 245 0.27 14.46 1.19
N VAL A 246 -0.51 15.52 1.38
CA VAL A 246 -0.87 16.47 0.33
C VAL A 246 -0.15 17.79 0.58
N ILE A 247 0.72 18.15 -0.36
CA ILE A 247 1.53 19.37 -0.30
C ILE A 247 1.00 20.35 -1.35
N PHE A 248 0.52 21.51 -0.91
CA PHE A 248 0.30 22.65 -1.79
C PHE A 248 1.55 23.51 -1.78
N ASP A 249 2.44 23.26 -2.73
CA ASP A 249 3.75 23.91 -2.75
C ASP A 249 3.65 25.30 -3.40
N THR A 250 4.59 26.16 -3.00
CA THR A 250 4.77 27.47 -3.62
C THR A 250 5.46 27.32 -4.98
N PRO A 251 5.26 28.27 -5.92
CA PRO A 251 5.98 28.26 -7.19
C PRO A 251 7.50 28.35 -6.98
N ARG A 252 8.25 27.57 -7.79
CA ARG A 252 9.71 27.48 -7.74
C ARG A 252 10.29 27.42 -9.14
N ASP A 253 11.61 27.61 -9.22
CA ASP A 253 12.38 27.46 -10.46
C ASP A 253 12.30 26.01 -11.00
N ALA A 254 12.56 25.85 -12.29
CA ALA A 254 12.36 24.57 -12.95
C ALA A 254 13.27 23.45 -12.41
N PHE A 255 14.46 23.82 -11.97
CA PHE A 255 15.46 22.88 -11.48
C PHE A 255 15.09 22.34 -10.10
N LEU A 256 14.64 23.22 -9.20
CA LEU A 256 14.23 22.84 -7.86
C LEU A 256 12.92 22.06 -7.88
N ASN A 257 11.98 22.39 -8.77
CA ASN A 257 10.76 21.60 -8.94
C ASN A 257 11.04 20.14 -9.29
N MET A 258 11.93 19.90 -10.26
CA MET A 258 12.33 18.54 -10.65
C MET A 258 13.16 17.84 -9.57
N ALA A 259 13.97 18.60 -8.83
CA ALA A 259 14.75 18.06 -7.73
C ALA A 259 13.88 17.63 -6.54
N ILE A 260 12.82 18.37 -6.23
CA ILE A 260 11.86 18.02 -5.18
C ILE A 260 11.10 16.74 -5.55
N ASP A 261 10.64 16.61 -6.80
CA ASP A 261 9.93 15.40 -7.23
C ASP A 261 10.81 14.14 -7.10
N GLU A 262 12.11 14.23 -7.43
CA GLU A 262 13.05 13.15 -7.19
C GLU A 262 13.39 12.94 -5.70
N ALA A 263 13.51 14.01 -4.91
CA ALA A 263 13.75 13.91 -3.47
C ALA A 263 12.60 13.19 -2.75
N LEU A 264 11.35 13.53 -3.09
CA LEU A 264 10.15 12.88 -2.56
C LEU A 264 10.13 11.39 -2.93
N LEU A 265 10.48 11.05 -4.18
CA LEU A 265 10.62 9.66 -4.59
C LEU A 265 11.67 8.91 -3.76
N GLN A 266 12.83 9.53 -3.50
CA GLN A 266 13.89 8.94 -2.68
C GLN A 266 13.42 8.73 -1.24
N GLU A 267 12.90 9.75 -0.58
CA GLU A 267 12.46 9.68 0.83
C GLU A 267 11.32 8.69 1.03
N CYS A 268 10.36 8.63 0.10
CA CYS A 268 9.31 7.60 0.12
C CYS A 268 9.91 6.19 -0.05
N SER A 269 10.84 6.02 -0.99
CA SER A 269 11.49 4.72 -1.23
C SER A 269 12.32 4.22 -0.05
N PHE A 270 12.89 5.13 0.73
CA PHE A 270 13.58 4.83 1.98
C PHE A 270 12.66 4.73 3.19
N LYS A 271 11.33 4.83 2.99
CA LYS A 271 10.29 4.81 4.04
C LYS A 271 10.49 5.88 5.11
N ARG A 272 11.08 7.02 4.72
CA ARG A 272 11.27 8.22 5.57
C ARG A 272 10.17 9.25 5.36
N ALA A 273 9.46 9.18 4.23
CA ALA A 273 8.28 9.96 3.94
C ALA A 273 7.08 9.07 3.61
N MET A 274 5.88 9.58 3.88
CA MET A 274 4.62 8.97 3.45
C MET A 274 4.45 9.11 1.93
N PRO A 275 3.65 8.25 1.28
CA PRO A 275 3.19 8.51 -0.08
C PRO A 275 2.66 9.95 -0.19
N THR A 276 3.05 10.67 -1.24
CA THR A 276 2.88 12.12 -1.30
C THR A 276 2.22 12.51 -2.63
N LEU A 277 1.21 13.39 -2.55
CA LEU A 277 0.67 14.15 -3.67
C LEU A 277 1.12 15.61 -3.50
N ARG A 278 1.93 16.11 -4.41
CA ARG A 278 2.39 17.51 -4.43
C ARG A 278 1.71 18.24 -5.59
N LEU A 279 1.14 19.39 -5.30
CA LEU A 279 0.47 20.28 -6.25
C LEU A 279 1.21 21.61 -6.29
N TYR A 280 1.71 22.02 -7.46
CA TYR A 280 2.62 23.15 -7.59
C TYR A 280 2.49 23.86 -8.94
N SER A 281 3.18 24.99 -9.07
CA SER A 281 3.29 25.78 -10.29
C SER A 281 4.76 26.20 -10.49
N TRP A 282 5.06 26.85 -11.61
CA TRP A 282 6.43 27.18 -12.01
C TRP A 282 6.64 28.69 -11.93
N ASN A 283 7.78 29.10 -11.39
CA ASN A 283 8.21 30.50 -11.44
C ASN A 283 9.74 30.57 -11.47
N PRO A 284 10.36 31.02 -12.58
CA PRO A 284 9.72 31.53 -13.80
C PRO A 284 8.99 30.42 -14.62
N PRO A 285 8.27 30.77 -15.71
CA PRO A 285 7.77 29.77 -16.66
C PRO A 285 8.89 28.85 -17.16
N ALA A 286 8.56 27.62 -17.54
CA ALA A 286 9.56 26.62 -17.88
C ALA A 286 9.17 25.74 -19.07
N VAL A 287 10.16 25.21 -19.79
CA VAL A 287 10.01 24.07 -20.68
C VAL A 287 10.70 22.86 -20.04
N SER A 288 9.94 21.80 -19.77
CA SER A 288 10.52 20.52 -19.37
C SER A 288 10.63 19.57 -20.56
N ILE A 289 11.79 18.94 -20.74
CA ILE A 289 12.00 17.89 -21.76
C ILE A 289 12.10 16.51 -21.11
N GLY A 290 11.60 15.48 -21.79
CA GLY A 290 11.66 14.11 -21.30
C GLY A 290 13.08 13.57 -21.20
N PHE A 291 13.25 12.57 -20.34
CA PHE A 291 14.53 11.92 -20.06
C PHE A 291 15.28 11.46 -21.32
N PHE A 292 14.57 11.05 -22.37
CA PHE A 292 15.15 10.53 -23.61
C PHE A 292 15.33 11.57 -24.73
N GLN A 293 14.81 12.79 -24.57
CA GLN A 293 14.84 13.83 -25.62
C GLN A 293 16.18 14.57 -25.69
N ARG A 294 16.44 15.26 -26.81
CA ARG A 294 17.62 16.11 -26.97
C ARG A 294 17.22 17.57 -26.90
N ILE A 295 17.69 18.28 -25.87
CA ILE A 295 17.25 19.66 -25.59
C ILE A 295 17.44 20.61 -26.78
N ARG A 296 18.51 20.40 -27.57
CA ARG A 296 18.82 21.22 -28.76
C ARG A 296 17.92 20.93 -29.96
N GLU A 297 17.25 19.78 -30.00
CA GLU A 297 16.33 19.42 -31.07
C GLU A 297 14.90 19.86 -30.74
N GLU A 298 14.56 19.94 -29.45
CA GLU A 298 13.20 20.22 -28.99
C GLU A 298 12.92 21.70 -28.70
N VAL A 299 13.90 22.42 -28.15
CA VAL A 299 13.69 23.77 -27.56
C VAL A 299 14.57 24.81 -28.24
N ASP A 300 13.99 25.95 -28.58
CA ASP A 300 14.75 27.14 -28.94
C ASP A 300 15.30 27.80 -27.66
N LEU A 301 16.52 27.42 -27.30
CA LEU A 301 17.21 27.91 -26.10
C LEU A 301 17.47 29.42 -26.13
N LYS A 302 17.62 30.03 -27.31
CA LYS A 302 17.82 31.49 -27.42
C LYS A 302 16.51 32.20 -27.11
N ARG A 303 15.40 31.72 -27.70
CA ARG A 303 14.07 32.25 -27.45
C ARG A 303 13.66 32.06 -25.99
N ALA A 304 13.87 30.87 -25.42
CA ALA A 304 13.60 30.59 -24.01
C ALA A 304 14.33 31.57 -23.09
N LYS A 305 15.64 31.79 -23.31
CA LYS A 305 16.41 32.78 -22.55
C LYS A 305 15.85 34.20 -22.69
N SER A 306 15.48 34.63 -23.90
CA SER A 306 14.94 35.97 -24.14
C SER A 306 13.58 36.22 -23.47
N LEU A 307 12.80 35.15 -23.27
CA LEU A 307 11.48 35.20 -22.62
C LEU A 307 11.53 34.90 -21.11
N GLY A 308 12.74 34.73 -20.54
CA GLY A 308 12.90 34.36 -19.12
C GLY A 308 12.34 32.98 -18.79
N VAL A 309 12.37 32.05 -19.75
CA VAL A 309 11.83 30.70 -19.60
C VAL A 309 12.95 29.73 -19.25
N ASP A 310 12.82 29.04 -18.12
CA ASP A 310 13.74 27.98 -17.73
C ASP A 310 13.63 26.77 -18.67
N VAL A 311 14.72 26.03 -18.87
CA VAL A 311 14.70 24.78 -19.63
C VAL A 311 15.38 23.67 -18.85
N VAL A 312 14.63 22.61 -18.54
CA VAL A 312 15.10 21.51 -17.67
C VAL A 312 14.77 20.13 -18.24
N ARG A 313 15.64 19.16 -18.03
CA ARG A 313 15.35 17.74 -18.25
C ARG A 313 14.72 17.11 -17.01
N ARG A 314 13.53 16.52 -17.18
CA ARG A 314 12.85 15.79 -16.10
C ARG A 314 13.31 14.34 -15.99
N TYR A 315 13.05 13.75 -14.82
CA TYR A 315 13.46 12.37 -14.49
C TYR A 315 12.63 11.27 -15.16
N THR A 316 11.48 11.64 -15.74
CA THR A 316 10.57 10.74 -16.46
C THR A 316 10.68 10.91 -17.98
N GLY A 317 10.09 10.00 -18.75
CA GLY A 317 9.96 10.12 -20.20
C GLY A 317 8.93 11.16 -20.67
N GLY A 318 8.46 11.00 -21.92
CA GLY A 318 7.47 11.87 -22.58
C GLY A 318 8.10 12.98 -23.44
N GLY A 319 7.27 13.76 -24.13
CA GLY A 319 7.67 14.89 -25.00
C GLY A 319 7.90 16.22 -24.26
N ALA A 320 8.29 17.28 -24.95
CA ALA A 320 8.50 18.59 -24.34
C ALA A 320 7.17 19.19 -23.86
N VAL A 321 7.17 19.88 -22.71
CA VAL A 321 5.98 20.53 -22.15
C VAL A 321 6.35 21.94 -21.70
N PHE A 322 5.53 22.92 -22.06
CA PHE A 322 5.64 24.30 -21.60
C PHE A 322 4.73 24.53 -20.38
N HIS A 323 5.27 25.16 -19.35
CA HIS A 323 4.65 25.34 -18.04
C HIS A 323 4.55 26.83 -17.71
N GLU A 324 3.33 27.35 -17.64
CA GLU A 324 3.06 28.75 -17.27
C GLU A 324 1.69 28.87 -16.60
N MET A 325 0.61 28.69 -17.37
CA MET A 325 -0.78 28.80 -16.90
C MET A 325 -1.38 27.43 -16.59
N GLU A 326 -0.77 26.71 -15.65
CA GLU A 326 -1.17 25.36 -15.30
C GLU A 326 -1.09 25.04 -13.80
N LEU A 327 -1.76 23.97 -13.42
CA LEU A 327 -1.46 23.24 -12.20
C LEU A 327 -0.62 22.01 -12.57
N THR A 328 0.57 21.91 -12.00
CA THR A 328 1.38 20.70 -12.06
C THR A 328 1.11 19.86 -10.82
N TYR A 329 1.04 18.54 -11.02
CA TYR A 329 1.00 17.61 -9.91
C TYR A 329 2.15 16.61 -10.02
N SER A 330 2.64 16.15 -8.88
CA SER A 330 3.43 14.93 -8.77
C SER A 330 2.86 14.04 -7.68
N ILE A 331 2.79 12.74 -7.94
CA ILE A 331 2.34 11.74 -6.98
C ILE A 331 3.40 10.65 -6.87
N VAL A 332 3.79 10.37 -5.63
CA VAL A 332 4.73 9.32 -5.25
C VAL A 332 3.99 8.29 -4.41
N ILE A 333 3.79 7.10 -4.96
CA ILE A 333 3.06 6.00 -4.32
C ILE A 333 3.81 4.67 -4.48
N PRO A 334 3.62 3.71 -3.57
CA PRO A 334 4.11 2.35 -3.75
C PRO A 334 3.63 1.72 -5.06
N GLU A 335 4.45 0.90 -5.72
CA GLU A 335 4.11 0.25 -6.99
C GLU A 335 2.88 -0.67 -6.89
N ASP A 336 2.65 -1.28 -5.73
CA ASP A 336 1.49 -2.14 -5.48
C ASP A 336 0.16 -1.37 -5.40
N TRP A 337 0.18 -0.02 -5.36
CA TRP A 337 -1.02 0.79 -5.49
C TRP A 337 -1.53 0.83 -6.94
N ALA A 338 -0.66 0.62 -7.93
CA ALA A 338 -1.04 0.58 -9.35
C ALA A 338 -0.43 -0.65 -10.04
N PRO A 339 -0.89 -1.86 -9.66
CA PRO A 339 -0.35 -3.11 -10.20
C PRO A 339 -0.71 -3.28 -11.68
N GLY A 340 0.06 -4.10 -12.37
CA GLY A 340 -0.15 -4.45 -13.78
C GLY A 340 0.74 -3.65 -14.75
N SER A 341 0.28 -3.58 -16.00
CA SER A 341 0.96 -2.91 -17.10
C SER A 341 1.20 -1.41 -16.87
N ILE A 342 2.10 -0.82 -17.66
CA ILE A 342 2.35 0.63 -17.66
C ILE A 342 1.06 1.41 -17.96
N THR A 343 0.26 0.94 -18.92
CA THR A 343 -1.00 1.59 -19.33
C THR A 343 -2.08 1.49 -18.25
N SER A 344 -2.22 0.35 -17.57
CA SER A 344 -3.16 0.21 -16.46
C SER A 344 -2.76 1.08 -15.26
N SER A 345 -1.45 1.25 -15.03
CA SER A 345 -0.91 2.18 -14.04
C SER A 345 -1.29 3.62 -14.34
N TYR A 346 -1.06 4.08 -15.59
CA TYR A 346 -1.50 5.40 -16.04
C TYR A 346 -3.01 5.57 -15.87
N ARG A 347 -3.82 4.64 -16.39
CA ARG A 347 -5.29 4.71 -16.28
C ARG A 347 -5.75 4.88 -14.83
N LYS A 348 -5.15 4.15 -13.90
CA LYS A 348 -5.50 4.19 -12.48
C LYS A 348 -5.09 5.50 -11.80
N ILE A 349 -3.89 6.02 -12.07
CA ILE A 349 -3.44 7.26 -11.44
C ILE A 349 -4.17 8.46 -12.07
N CYS A 350 -4.32 8.46 -13.40
CA CYS A 350 -5.01 9.51 -14.16
C CYS A 350 -6.52 9.58 -13.85
N SER A 351 -7.15 8.53 -13.32
CA SER A 351 -8.56 8.63 -12.88
C SER A 351 -8.76 9.64 -11.75
N GLY A 352 -7.70 9.98 -10.99
CA GLY A 352 -7.72 11.07 -10.02
C GLY A 352 -7.91 12.45 -10.69
N ILE A 353 -7.26 12.66 -11.84
CA ILE A 353 -7.42 13.88 -12.64
C ILE A 353 -8.81 13.91 -13.27
N VAL A 354 -9.24 12.81 -13.89
CA VAL A 354 -10.58 12.69 -14.50
C VAL A 354 -11.66 13.05 -13.47
N ARG A 355 -11.54 12.51 -12.25
CA ARG A 355 -12.48 12.81 -11.18
C ARG A 355 -12.40 14.27 -10.72
N GLY A 356 -11.20 14.82 -10.57
CA GLY A 356 -11.04 16.22 -10.19
C GLY A 356 -11.59 17.20 -11.24
N LEU A 357 -11.44 16.89 -12.53
CA LEU A 357 -12.05 17.65 -13.62
C LEU A 357 -13.58 17.54 -13.61
N SER A 358 -14.12 16.37 -13.28
CA SER A 358 -15.57 16.19 -13.07
C SER A 358 -16.12 17.07 -11.95
N LEU A 359 -15.37 17.27 -10.86
CA LEU A 359 -15.75 18.18 -9.78
C LEU A 359 -15.74 19.66 -10.20
N LEU A 360 -14.99 20.01 -11.25
CA LEU A 360 -15.02 21.33 -11.88
C LEU A 360 -16.14 21.47 -12.94
N GLY A 361 -16.92 20.41 -13.19
CA GLY A 361 -18.01 20.41 -14.16
C GLY A 361 -17.63 19.90 -15.55
N LEU A 362 -16.43 19.33 -15.74
CA LEU A 362 -15.96 18.85 -17.03
C LEU A 362 -16.09 17.33 -17.17
N ARG A 363 -16.53 16.87 -18.35
CA ARG A 363 -16.50 15.45 -18.72
C ARG A 363 -15.16 15.12 -19.36
N ALA A 364 -14.26 14.59 -18.54
CA ALA A 364 -12.92 14.20 -18.96
C ALA A 364 -12.80 12.68 -19.14
N GLU A 365 -11.93 12.25 -20.05
CA GLU A 365 -11.65 10.83 -20.31
C GLU A 365 -10.16 10.55 -20.42
N PHE A 366 -9.75 9.34 -20.03
CA PHE A 366 -8.39 8.88 -20.19
C PHE A 366 -8.17 8.34 -21.60
N SER A 367 -7.19 8.92 -22.32
CA SER A 367 -6.74 8.45 -23.62
C SER A 367 -5.33 7.83 -23.50
N PRO A 368 -5.18 6.53 -23.80
CA PRO A 368 -3.87 5.89 -23.79
C PRO A 368 -2.86 6.61 -24.69
N ILE A 369 -1.60 6.69 -24.30
CA ILE A 369 -1.01 5.97 -23.16
C ILE A 369 -1.19 6.71 -21.82
N ASN A 370 -1.31 8.03 -21.85
CA ASN A 370 -1.04 8.88 -20.68
C ASN A 370 -1.72 10.26 -20.73
N ASP A 371 -2.71 10.46 -21.59
CA ASP A 371 -3.36 11.77 -21.78
C ASP A 371 -4.77 11.79 -21.18
N ILE A 372 -5.24 12.98 -20.83
CA ILE A 372 -6.64 13.24 -20.48
C ILE A 372 -7.23 14.18 -21.52
N LEU A 373 -8.39 13.81 -22.04
CA LEU A 373 -9.13 14.58 -23.02
C LEU A 373 -10.40 15.16 -22.40
N VAL A 374 -10.81 16.33 -22.89
CA VAL A 374 -12.14 16.92 -22.71
C VAL A 374 -12.62 17.27 -24.11
N ASN A 375 -13.82 16.79 -24.49
CA ASN A 375 -14.36 16.99 -25.83
C ASN A 375 -13.38 16.59 -26.96
N GLY A 376 -12.66 15.47 -26.78
CA GLY A 376 -11.67 14.97 -27.73
C GLY A 376 -10.34 15.74 -27.77
N ARG A 377 -10.18 16.82 -26.99
CA ARG A 377 -8.97 17.66 -26.94
C ARG A 377 -8.20 17.45 -25.64
N LYS A 378 -6.87 17.40 -25.74
CA LYS A 378 -5.97 17.16 -24.61
C LYS A 378 -5.96 18.33 -23.64
N ILE A 379 -6.25 18.06 -22.37
CA ILE A 379 -6.14 19.03 -21.27
C ILE A 379 -4.99 18.71 -20.31
N SER A 380 -4.53 17.45 -20.30
CA SER A 380 -3.45 16.99 -19.42
C SER A 380 -2.58 15.93 -20.10
N GLY A 381 -1.28 16.05 -19.91
CA GLY A 381 -0.30 15.03 -20.28
C GLY A 381 0.50 14.55 -19.06
N ASN A 382 0.78 13.25 -19.00
CA ASN A 382 1.32 12.62 -17.78
C ASN A 382 2.57 11.78 -18.08
N ALA A 383 3.54 11.75 -17.18
CA ALA A 383 4.74 10.93 -17.31
C ALA A 383 5.01 10.19 -16.01
N GLN A 384 5.43 8.92 -16.10
CA GLN A 384 5.74 8.12 -14.93
C GLN A 384 7.15 7.49 -15.01
N THR A 385 7.73 7.22 -13.86
CA THR A 385 8.92 6.38 -13.68
C THR A 385 8.74 5.46 -12.48
N ARG A 386 9.40 4.30 -12.52
CA ARG A 386 9.39 3.29 -11.45
C ARG A 386 10.79 3.08 -10.93
N ARG A 387 10.98 3.29 -9.62
CA ARG A 387 12.27 3.17 -8.94
C ARG A 387 12.05 2.68 -7.52
N ASN A 388 12.85 1.71 -7.11
CA ASN A 388 12.91 1.22 -5.72
C ASN A 388 11.53 0.80 -5.15
N GLY A 389 10.64 0.26 -5.98
CA GLY A 389 9.30 -0.18 -5.56
C GLY A 389 8.28 0.96 -5.42
N PHE A 390 8.58 2.16 -5.94
CA PHE A 390 7.69 3.32 -5.96
C PHE A 390 7.51 3.86 -7.38
N ILE A 391 6.31 4.39 -7.63
CA ILE A 391 5.94 5.13 -8.83
C ILE A 391 6.03 6.62 -8.50
N LEU A 392 6.77 7.36 -9.32
CA LEU A 392 6.62 8.80 -9.44
C LEU A 392 5.87 9.06 -10.76
N GLN A 393 4.65 9.59 -10.67
CA GLN A 393 3.93 10.12 -11.82
C GLN A 393 3.70 11.62 -11.63
N HIS A 394 3.93 12.39 -12.68
CA HIS A 394 3.67 13.82 -12.68
C HIS A 394 3.11 14.24 -14.03
N GLY A 395 2.39 15.34 -14.03
CA GLY A 395 1.69 15.82 -15.20
C GLY A 395 1.15 17.20 -14.99
N THR A 396 0.55 17.73 -16.05
CA THR A 396 0.08 19.10 -16.12
C THR A 396 -1.42 19.13 -16.32
N ILE A 397 -2.09 20.12 -15.75
CA ILE A 397 -3.51 20.41 -15.97
C ILE A 397 -3.57 21.86 -16.45
N LEU A 398 -3.89 22.05 -17.72
CA LEU A 398 -3.87 23.37 -18.36
C LEU A 398 -5.03 24.22 -17.83
N ILE A 399 -4.70 25.31 -17.13
CA ILE A 399 -5.68 26.29 -16.65
C ILE A 399 -5.97 27.28 -17.78
N GLY A 400 -4.91 27.79 -18.41
CA GLY A 400 -4.94 28.64 -19.60
C GLY A 400 -3.83 28.24 -20.56
N LEU A 401 -3.80 28.84 -21.75
CA LEU A 401 -2.79 28.54 -22.78
C LEU A 401 -2.47 29.78 -23.62
N ASP A 402 -1.20 30.15 -23.68
CA ASP A 402 -0.65 31.06 -24.69
C ASP A 402 0.03 30.21 -25.77
N ALA A 403 -0.74 29.90 -26.82
CA ALA A 403 -0.28 29.02 -27.89
C ALA A 403 0.89 29.62 -28.65
N GLU A 404 0.87 30.93 -28.94
CA GLU A 404 1.94 31.60 -29.68
C GLU A 404 3.27 31.54 -28.93
N LYS A 405 3.24 31.84 -27.63
CA LYS A 405 4.42 31.74 -26.77
C LYS A 405 4.93 30.30 -26.70
N MET A 406 4.04 29.33 -26.46
CA MET A 406 4.39 27.90 -26.43
C MET A 406 5.08 27.46 -27.72
N PHE A 407 4.50 27.75 -28.89
CA PHE A 407 5.07 27.38 -30.18
C PHE A 407 6.35 28.17 -30.52
N SER A 408 6.56 29.35 -29.93
CA SER A 408 7.83 30.07 -30.09
C SER A 408 9.00 29.42 -29.37
N LEU A 409 8.72 28.64 -28.32
CA LEU A 409 9.75 27.99 -27.50
C LEU A 409 10.16 26.62 -28.04
N LEU A 410 9.30 25.96 -28.81
CA LEU A 410 9.56 24.66 -29.40
C LEU A 410 10.18 24.82 -30.80
N LYS A 411 11.17 24.00 -31.13
CA LYS A 411 11.73 24.00 -32.48
C LYS A 411 10.78 23.33 -33.46
N VAL A 412 10.35 24.09 -34.46
CA VAL A 412 9.48 23.63 -35.56
C VAL A 412 10.21 23.82 -36.89
N PRO A 413 10.07 22.93 -37.89
CA PRO A 413 10.74 23.11 -39.18
C PRO A 413 10.06 24.24 -39.99
N SER A 414 10.72 25.40 -40.17
CA SER A 414 10.33 26.57 -41.00
C SER A 414 9.11 27.41 -40.57
N GLU A 415 9.10 28.70 -40.93
CA GLU A 415 8.03 29.67 -40.59
C GLU A 415 6.67 29.36 -41.23
N LYS A 416 6.62 28.86 -42.47
CA LYS A 416 5.36 28.52 -43.16
C LYS A 416 4.60 27.35 -42.50
N LEU A 417 5.34 26.38 -41.96
CA LEU A 417 4.76 25.24 -41.24
C LEU A 417 4.24 25.64 -39.85
N ARG A 418 4.77 26.73 -39.27
CA ARG A 418 4.41 27.19 -37.92
C ARG A 418 2.94 27.61 -37.81
N GLY A 419 2.41 28.36 -38.78
CA GLY A 419 1.00 28.79 -38.76
C GLY A 419 0.01 27.63 -38.92
N LYS A 420 0.33 26.68 -39.82
CA LYS A 420 -0.50 25.48 -40.03
C LYS A 420 -0.46 24.55 -38.81
N MET A 421 0.71 24.33 -38.23
CA MET A 421 0.88 23.52 -37.02
C MET A 421 0.24 24.16 -35.79
N LEU A 422 0.24 25.50 -35.68
CA LEU A 422 -0.42 26.21 -34.60
C LEU A 422 -1.93 25.99 -34.63
N ASN A 423 -2.55 26.12 -35.80
CA ASN A 423 -3.99 25.82 -35.98
C ASN A 423 -4.32 24.34 -35.72
N GLU A 424 -3.53 23.40 -36.25
CA GLU A 424 -3.74 21.96 -36.03
C GLU A 424 -3.56 21.56 -34.56
N ALA A 425 -2.60 22.16 -33.86
CA ALA A 425 -2.35 21.86 -32.46
C ALA A 425 -3.35 22.53 -31.51
N MET A 426 -3.82 23.74 -31.83
CA MET A 426 -4.96 24.36 -31.15
C MET A 426 -6.24 23.53 -31.29
N GLY A 427 -6.39 22.80 -32.39
CA GLY A 427 -7.48 21.83 -32.56
C GLY A 427 -7.36 20.58 -31.67
N ARG A 428 -6.19 20.30 -31.08
CA ARG A 428 -5.91 19.08 -30.30
C ARG A 428 -5.72 19.30 -28.81
N VAL A 429 -5.59 20.54 -28.37
CA VAL A 429 -5.34 20.91 -26.97
C VAL A 429 -6.47 21.81 -26.47
N THR A 430 -6.80 21.73 -25.19
CA THR A 430 -7.75 22.61 -24.52
C THR A 430 -7.26 22.97 -23.12
N CYS A 431 -7.94 23.89 -22.45
CA CYS A 431 -7.64 24.31 -21.09
C CYS A 431 -8.93 24.55 -20.30
N LEU A 432 -8.82 24.65 -18.97
CA LEU A 432 -9.98 24.88 -18.11
C LEU A 432 -10.69 26.19 -18.44
N GLU A 433 -9.95 27.26 -18.75
CA GLU A 433 -10.53 28.57 -19.06
C GLU A 433 -11.51 28.50 -20.23
N TRP A 434 -11.16 27.76 -21.29
CA TRP A 434 -12.00 27.59 -22.47
C TRP A 434 -13.20 26.67 -22.21
N GLU A 435 -12.98 25.53 -21.56
CA GLU A 435 -14.05 24.54 -21.33
C GLU A 435 -15.06 24.99 -20.28
N LEU A 436 -14.65 25.84 -19.32
CA LEU A 436 -15.53 26.39 -18.27
C LEU A 436 -16.15 27.74 -18.65
N GLY A 437 -15.67 28.39 -19.71
CA GLY A 437 -16.05 29.76 -20.07
C GLY A 437 -15.62 30.83 -19.04
N ARG A 438 -14.73 30.48 -18.11
CA ARG A 438 -14.15 31.37 -17.10
C ARG A 438 -12.80 30.84 -16.65
N LYS A 439 -11.92 31.72 -16.17
CA LYS A 439 -10.64 31.32 -15.58
C LYS A 439 -10.84 30.85 -14.12
N PRO A 440 -10.69 29.54 -13.80
CA PRO A 440 -10.81 29.08 -12.43
C PRO A 440 -9.61 29.52 -11.59
N SER A 441 -9.82 29.68 -10.28
CA SER A 441 -8.72 30.03 -9.37
C SER A 441 -7.80 28.82 -9.15
N LEU A 442 -6.50 29.06 -8.94
CA LEU A 442 -5.57 27.96 -8.65
C LEU A 442 -5.97 27.17 -7.39
N LYS A 443 -6.56 27.84 -6.39
CA LYS A 443 -7.07 27.20 -5.17
C LYS A 443 -8.20 26.23 -5.48
N GLU A 444 -9.16 26.64 -6.31
CA GLU A 444 -10.29 25.82 -6.76
C GLU A 444 -9.78 24.55 -7.48
N VAL A 445 -8.86 24.71 -8.43
CA VAL A 445 -8.30 23.57 -9.18
C VAL A 445 -7.52 22.63 -8.25
N ARG A 446 -6.70 23.17 -7.33
CA ARG A 446 -5.95 22.36 -6.34
C ARG A 446 -6.87 21.52 -5.45
N GLU A 447 -7.94 22.12 -4.96
CA GLU A 447 -8.91 21.43 -4.10
C GLU A 447 -9.65 20.33 -4.85
N ALA A 448 -10.14 20.62 -6.06
CA ALA A 448 -10.81 19.63 -6.91
C ALA A 448 -9.90 18.43 -7.24
N ILE A 449 -8.64 18.70 -7.60
CA ILE A 449 -7.66 17.66 -7.92
C ILE A 449 -7.26 16.85 -6.69
N LYS A 450 -7.08 17.49 -5.52
CA LYS A 450 -6.87 16.77 -4.25
C LYS A 450 -7.99 15.77 -3.97
N ILE A 451 -9.25 16.22 -4.06
CA ILE A 451 -10.42 15.37 -3.83
C ILE A 451 -10.45 14.25 -4.87
N GLY A 452 -10.25 14.59 -6.14
CA GLY A 452 -10.22 13.62 -7.24
C GLY A 452 -9.21 12.49 -7.03
N PHE A 453 -7.96 12.81 -6.67
CA PHE A 453 -6.95 11.80 -6.33
C PHE A 453 -7.34 10.99 -5.10
N SER A 454 -7.85 11.64 -4.04
CA SER A 454 -8.24 10.99 -2.78
C SER A 454 -9.33 9.93 -3.02
N GLU A 455 -10.37 10.29 -3.78
CA GLU A 455 -11.46 9.39 -4.14
C GLU A 455 -11.00 8.27 -5.08
N ALA A 456 -10.27 8.62 -6.16
CA ALA A 456 -9.85 7.65 -7.18
C ALA A 456 -8.87 6.59 -6.64
N LEU A 457 -7.95 7.01 -5.77
CA LEU A 457 -6.93 6.13 -5.20
C LEU A 457 -7.28 5.62 -3.79
N LYS A 458 -8.47 5.97 -3.29
CA LYS A 458 -9.02 5.58 -1.99
C LYS A 458 -8.05 5.85 -0.83
N PHE A 459 -7.66 7.12 -0.70
CA PHE A 459 -6.75 7.57 0.35
C PHE A 459 -7.35 8.74 1.15
N GLN A 460 -6.96 8.87 2.42
CA GLN A 460 -7.23 10.04 3.25
C GLN A 460 -6.09 11.06 3.08
N PRO A 461 -6.40 12.30 2.66
CA PRO A 461 -5.40 13.33 2.51
C PRO A 461 -4.96 13.87 3.88
N VAL A 462 -3.65 13.91 4.12
CA VAL A 462 -3.03 14.57 5.28
C VAL A 462 -2.30 15.80 4.78
N ARG A 463 -2.79 17.00 5.12
CA ARG A 463 -2.14 18.24 4.66
C ARG A 463 -0.85 18.48 5.43
N ASP A 464 0.23 18.74 4.71
CA ASP A 464 1.55 19.02 5.29
C ASP A 464 2.43 19.80 4.29
N GLY A 465 3.59 20.26 4.75
CA GLY A 465 4.61 20.91 3.94
C GLY A 465 5.77 19.99 3.53
N LEU A 466 6.71 20.55 2.78
CA LEU A 466 8.03 19.95 2.58
C LEU A 466 8.84 20.07 3.87
N THR A 467 9.47 18.98 4.29
CA THR A 467 10.37 18.99 5.45
C THR A 467 11.72 19.64 5.10
N GLN A 468 12.45 20.11 6.11
CA GLN A 468 13.81 20.64 5.90
C GLN A 468 14.77 19.61 5.31
N SER A 469 14.62 18.33 5.68
CA SER A 469 15.44 17.23 5.13
C SER A 469 15.18 17.05 3.63
N GLU A 470 13.91 17.08 3.21
CA GLU A 470 13.52 16.97 1.81
C GLU A 470 14.00 18.16 0.99
N LEU A 471 13.88 19.38 1.53
CA LEU A 471 14.40 20.59 0.89
C LEU A 471 15.91 20.53 0.73
N LYS A 472 16.66 20.12 1.76
CA LYS A 472 18.12 19.97 1.69
C LYS A 472 18.54 18.93 0.66
N LEU A 473 17.83 17.80 0.60
CA LEU A 473 18.07 16.78 -0.43
C LEU A 473 17.77 17.31 -1.83
N ALA A 474 16.66 18.04 -2.00
CA ALA A 474 16.28 18.66 -3.26
C ALA A 474 17.28 19.73 -3.71
N GLU A 475 17.77 20.59 -2.82
CA GLU A 475 18.82 21.56 -3.14
C GLU A 475 20.13 20.88 -3.58
N GLY A 476 20.52 19.82 -2.87
CA GLY A 476 21.67 18.99 -3.26
C GLY A 476 21.49 18.38 -4.64
N LEU A 477 20.32 17.80 -4.94
CA LEU A 477 19.96 17.27 -6.26
C LEU A 477 19.92 18.37 -7.34
N ALA A 478 19.37 19.53 -7.04
CA ALA A 478 19.29 20.65 -7.97
C ALA A 478 20.69 21.10 -8.38
N SER A 479 21.61 21.28 -7.41
CA SER A 479 22.99 21.68 -7.67
C SER A 479 23.78 20.62 -8.45
N ARG A 480 23.78 19.37 -7.98
CA ARG A 480 24.63 18.30 -8.57
C ARG A 480 24.08 17.66 -9.84
N LYS A 481 22.80 17.91 -10.18
CA LYS A 481 22.12 17.26 -11.30
C LYS A 481 21.32 18.26 -12.12
N TYR A 482 20.20 18.79 -11.62
CA TYR A 482 19.23 19.50 -12.46
C TYR A 482 19.74 20.83 -13.03
N ARG A 483 20.64 21.54 -12.34
CA ARG A 483 21.28 22.77 -12.85
C ARG A 483 22.50 22.50 -13.73
N THR A 484 22.92 21.25 -13.87
CA THR A 484 24.14 20.91 -14.61
C THR A 484 23.88 20.78 -16.11
N LYS A 485 24.87 21.20 -16.92
CA LYS A 485 24.84 20.92 -18.36
C LYS A 485 24.86 19.42 -18.65
N ARG A 486 25.62 18.64 -17.86
CA ARG A 486 25.74 17.18 -18.01
C ARG A 486 24.37 16.50 -18.00
N TRP A 487 23.46 16.94 -17.12
CA TRP A 487 22.12 16.37 -17.05
C TRP A 487 21.20 16.90 -18.16
N ASN A 488 21.10 18.22 -18.35
CA ASN A 488 20.15 18.78 -19.30
C ASN A 488 20.50 18.43 -20.75
N PHE A 489 21.79 18.23 -21.06
CA PHE A 489 22.32 17.87 -22.38
C PHE A 489 22.78 16.40 -22.45
N LEU A 490 22.22 15.50 -21.63
CA LEU A 490 22.63 14.09 -21.53
C LEU A 490 22.55 13.29 -22.86
N ARG A 491 22.10 13.87 -23.98
CA ARG A 491 21.88 13.19 -25.26
C ARG A 491 22.05 14.12 -26.46
#